data_AF-S3Z9Q1-F1
#
_entry.id   AF-S3Z9Q1-F1
#
_cell.length_a   1.000
_cell.length_b   1.000
_cell.length_c   1.000
_cell.angle_alpha   90.00
_cell.angle_beta   90.00
_cell.angle_gamma   90.00
#
_symmetry.space_group_name_H-M   'P 1'
#
loop_
_entity.id
_entity.type
_entity.pdbx_description
1 polymer ?
#
loop_
_entity_poly.entity_id
_entity_poly.type
_entity_poly.pdbx_seq_one_letter_code
_entity_poly.pdbx_strand_id
1 'polypeptide(L)'
;MKEPRDAAGDAGSGRAAGRGTPATAAAPVHVSIPSIGVSSSLMRLGLNDDRTVEVPPPDKGMTAGWYTGGAVPGERGAAVIIGHNDTRFGKAVFHDLKKVRAGADIAVRDSRGKTVRFRVTGTETVDKQAFPTDKVYGSTGSRALRLITCDGAFDAQGHPVDNLIVYATAR
;
A
#
# COMPACT_ATOMS: atom_id res chain seq x y z
N MET A 1 61.20 -14.64 16.94
CA MET A 1 61.56 -13.22 16.74
C MET A 1 60.28 -12.40 16.74
N LYS A 2 60.37 -11.19 17.29
CA LYS A 2 59.29 -10.24 17.60
C LYS A 2 58.94 -9.39 16.35
N GLU A 3 57.69 -8.94 16.27
CA GLU A 3 57.00 -8.23 15.15
C GLU A 3 57.65 -6.93 14.63
N PRO A 4 57.13 -6.31 13.53
CA PRO A 4 56.08 -5.27 13.72
C PRO A 4 55.01 -5.08 12.59
N ARG A 5 53.78 -4.81 13.04
CA ARG A 5 52.83 -3.67 12.78
C ARG A 5 52.52 -3.08 11.38
N ASP A 6 51.20 -3.12 11.10
CA ASP A 6 50.24 -2.05 10.75
C ASP A 6 50.07 -1.42 9.33
N ALA A 7 48.78 -1.48 8.93
CA ALA A 7 47.93 -0.50 8.25
C ALA A 7 47.85 -0.38 6.71
N ALA A 8 46.66 -0.70 6.19
CA ALA A 8 45.74 0.18 5.42
C ALA A 8 45.14 -0.48 4.16
N GLY A 9 43.85 -0.25 3.91
CA GLY A 9 43.27 -0.34 2.57
C GLY A 9 41.90 -1.01 2.47
N ASP A 10 40.85 -0.19 2.57
CA ASP A 10 39.45 -0.49 2.24
C ASP A 10 39.28 -0.91 0.77
N ALA A 11 38.44 -1.93 0.52
CA ALA A 11 37.86 -2.21 -0.78
C ALA A 11 36.47 -2.81 -0.58
N GLY A 12 35.49 -1.92 -0.59
CA GLY A 12 34.08 -2.25 -0.58
C GLY A 12 33.68 -3.24 -1.67
N SER A 13 32.83 -4.18 -1.28
CA SER A 13 31.96 -4.90 -2.20
C SER A 13 30.56 -4.83 -1.61
N GLY A 14 29.86 -3.74 -1.95
CA GLY A 14 28.46 -3.52 -1.63
C GLY A 14 27.62 -4.59 -2.32
N ARG A 15 27.41 -5.71 -1.63
CA ARG A 15 26.43 -6.71 -2.03
C ARG A 15 25.06 -6.15 -1.68
N ALA A 16 24.33 -5.82 -2.75
CA ALA A 16 22.95 -5.35 -2.76
C ALA A 16 22.14 -6.04 -1.65
N ALA A 17 21.66 -5.23 -0.70
CA ALA A 17 20.75 -5.66 0.33
C ALA A 17 19.40 -6.01 -0.30
N GLY A 18 19.24 -7.26 -0.71
CA GLY A 18 17.93 -7.90 -0.73
C GLY A 18 17.41 -7.90 0.69
N ARG A 19 16.70 -6.84 1.09
CA ARG A 19 16.00 -6.78 2.37
C ARG A 19 14.80 -7.71 2.28
N GLY A 20 15.06 -8.99 2.56
CA GLY A 20 14.01 -9.91 2.98
C GLY A 20 13.23 -9.26 4.12
N THR A 21 11.92 -9.28 3.99
CA THR A 21 10.95 -8.85 5.00
C THR A 21 11.39 -9.36 6.37
N PRO A 22 11.45 -8.54 7.43
CA PRO A 22 11.77 -9.05 8.76
C PRO A 22 10.78 -10.17 9.08
N ALA A 23 11.30 -11.35 9.42
CA ALA A 23 10.52 -12.55 9.79
C ALA A 23 9.69 -12.38 11.09
N THR A 24 9.41 -11.14 11.52
CA THR A 24 8.78 -10.80 12.80
C THR A 24 7.59 -9.86 12.68
N ALA A 25 7.37 -9.21 11.53
CA ALA A 25 6.25 -8.31 11.32
C ALA A 25 4.97 -9.09 11.00
N ALA A 26 3.91 -8.88 11.79
CA ALA A 26 2.62 -9.53 11.57
C ALA A 26 1.92 -8.93 10.35
N ALA A 27 1.34 -9.78 9.52
CA ALA A 27 0.66 -9.31 8.31
C ALA A 27 -0.63 -8.58 8.67
N PRO A 28 -0.98 -7.50 7.93
CA PRO A 28 -2.26 -6.84 8.11
C PRO A 28 -3.38 -7.76 7.62
N VAL A 29 -4.45 -7.86 8.40
CA VAL A 29 -5.60 -8.74 8.12
C VAL A 29 -6.91 -7.99 8.00
N HIS A 30 -6.95 -6.72 8.44
CA HIS A 30 -8.19 -5.94 8.42
C HIS A 30 -7.91 -4.45 8.30
N VAL A 31 -8.73 -3.74 7.52
CA VAL A 31 -8.73 -2.28 7.39
C VAL A 31 -10.10 -1.71 7.75
N SER A 32 -10.14 -0.57 8.43
CA SER A 32 -11.37 0.19 8.66
C SER A 32 -11.19 1.68 8.44
N ILE A 33 -12.26 2.30 7.90
CA ILE A 33 -12.36 3.75 7.63
C ILE A 33 -13.75 4.21 8.10
N PRO A 34 -13.90 4.54 9.40
CA PRO A 34 -15.22 4.76 10.00
C PRO A 34 -16.05 5.86 9.32
N SER A 35 -15.40 6.93 8.85
CA SER A 35 -16.06 8.07 8.18
C SER A 35 -16.85 7.71 6.91
N ILE A 36 -16.56 6.55 6.32
CA ILE A 36 -17.25 6.05 5.11
C ILE A 36 -17.78 4.62 5.31
N GLY A 37 -17.84 4.13 6.55
CA GLY A 37 -18.41 2.80 6.86
C GLY A 37 -17.59 1.60 6.36
N VAL A 38 -16.34 1.80 5.94
CA VAL A 38 -15.51 0.68 5.44
C VAL A 38 -14.99 -0.16 6.60
N SER A 39 -15.20 -1.46 6.49
CA SER A 39 -14.62 -2.51 7.35
C SER A 39 -14.39 -3.74 6.49
N SER A 40 -13.14 -4.08 6.21
CA SER A 40 -12.81 -5.13 5.24
C SER A 40 -11.62 -5.97 5.67
N SER A 41 -11.69 -7.27 5.37
CA SER A 41 -10.55 -8.17 5.48
C SER A 41 -9.51 -7.81 4.42
N LEU A 42 -8.24 -8.09 4.73
CA LEU A 42 -7.12 -7.89 3.81
C LEU A 42 -6.59 -9.22 3.31
N MET A 43 -6.58 -9.40 1.99
CA MET A 43 -5.80 -10.44 1.34
C MET A 43 -4.39 -9.96 1.01
N ARG A 44 -3.48 -10.88 0.73
CA ARG A 44 -2.13 -10.54 0.24
C ARG A 44 -2.17 -10.39 -1.27
N LEU A 45 -1.50 -9.36 -1.78
CA LEU A 45 -1.33 -9.08 -3.20
C LEU A 45 0.17 -9.08 -3.52
N GLY A 46 0.52 -9.76 -4.61
CA GLY A 46 1.86 -9.81 -5.19
C GLY A 46 1.96 -8.96 -6.45
N LEU A 47 2.74 -9.46 -7.40
CA LEU A 47 2.84 -8.91 -8.75
C LEU A 47 2.37 -9.97 -9.74
N ASN A 48 1.68 -9.52 -10.79
CA ASN A 48 1.42 -10.33 -11.98
C ASN A 48 2.73 -10.58 -12.75
N ASP A 49 2.70 -11.49 -13.73
CA ASP A 49 3.86 -11.81 -14.58
C ASP A 49 4.39 -10.61 -15.37
N ASP A 50 3.51 -9.66 -15.72
CA ASP A 50 3.83 -8.40 -16.39
C ASP A 50 4.38 -7.32 -15.44
N ARG A 51 4.62 -7.66 -14.17
CA ARG A 51 5.14 -6.79 -13.09
C ARG A 51 4.17 -5.73 -12.61
N THR A 52 2.91 -5.76 -13.02
CA THR A 52 1.85 -4.94 -12.42
C THR A 52 1.43 -5.50 -11.07
N VAL A 53 0.91 -4.65 -10.17
CA VAL A 53 0.42 -5.11 -8.87
C VAL A 53 -0.90 -5.86 -9.05
N GLU A 54 -1.00 -7.03 -8.39
CA GLU A 54 -2.25 -7.78 -8.35
C GLU A 54 -3.38 -6.93 -7.75
N VAL A 55 -4.61 -7.16 -8.19
CA VAL A 55 -5.81 -6.54 -7.60
C VAL A 55 -6.72 -7.62 -7.03
N PRO A 56 -7.57 -7.32 -6.03
CA PRO A 56 -8.54 -8.29 -5.54
C PRO A 56 -9.40 -8.86 -6.69
N PRO A 57 -9.79 -10.14 -6.66
CA PRO A 57 -10.71 -10.69 -7.65
C PRO A 57 -12.07 -9.96 -7.67
N PRO A 58 -12.72 -9.75 -8.84
CA PRO A 58 -13.99 -9.00 -8.92
C PRO A 58 -15.15 -9.62 -8.13
N ASP A 59 -15.19 -10.95 -7.99
CA ASP A 59 -16.14 -11.69 -7.15
C ASP A 59 -15.92 -11.45 -5.64
N LYS A 60 -14.75 -10.95 -5.26
CA LYS A 60 -14.39 -10.52 -3.91
C LYS A 60 -14.39 -9.00 -3.76
N GLY A 61 -15.30 -8.29 -4.44
CA GLY A 61 -15.38 -6.82 -4.45
C GLY A 61 -15.39 -6.15 -3.07
N MET A 62 -15.88 -6.84 -2.03
CA MET A 62 -15.90 -6.33 -0.64
C MET A 62 -14.61 -6.60 0.15
N THR A 63 -13.61 -7.23 -0.46
CA THR A 63 -12.32 -7.55 0.17
C THR A 63 -11.22 -6.68 -0.44
N ALA A 64 -10.53 -5.91 0.40
CA ALA A 64 -9.34 -5.18 -0.01
C ALA A 64 -8.09 -6.09 0.05
N GLY A 65 -7.00 -5.69 -0.59
CA GLY A 65 -5.74 -6.42 -0.54
C GLY A 65 -4.57 -5.52 -0.19
N TRP A 66 -3.60 -6.07 0.54
CA TRP A 66 -2.34 -5.41 0.88
C TRP A 66 -1.24 -5.88 -0.07
N TYR A 67 -0.55 -4.93 -0.69
CA TYR A 67 0.59 -5.23 -1.55
C TYR A 67 1.84 -5.57 -0.74
N THR A 68 2.30 -6.81 -0.89
CA THR A 68 3.38 -7.41 -0.11
C THR A 68 4.77 -6.89 -0.48
N GLY A 69 4.94 -6.24 -1.64
CA GLY A 69 6.18 -5.57 -2.02
C GLY A 69 6.37 -4.20 -1.36
N GLY A 70 5.35 -3.68 -0.66
CA GLY A 70 5.44 -2.48 0.16
C GLY A 70 5.85 -2.76 1.61
N ALA A 71 5.90 -1.71 2.42
CA ALA A 71 6.09 -1.83 3.87
C ALA A 71 4.88 -2.48 4.54
N VAL A 72 5.11 -3.15 5.67
CA VAL A 72 4.03 -3.58 6.56
C VAL A 72 3.40 -2.33 7.19
N PRO A 73 2.06 -2.19 7.24
CA PRO A 73 1.40 -1.05 7.86
C PRO A 73 1.94 -0.74 9.27
N GLY A 74 2.45 0.48 9.42
CA GLY A 74 3.03 0.96 10.68
C GLY A 74 4.54 0.83 10.77
N GLU A 75 5.20 0.17 9.81
CA GLU A 75 6.65 0.23 9.65
C GLU A 75 7.08 1.43 8.81
N ARG A 76 8.39 1.75 8.81
CA ARG A 76 8.91 2.83 7.96
C ARG A 76 8.83 2.38 6.49
N GLY A 77 8.37 3.27 5.63
CA GLY A 77 8.12 3.00 4.23
C GLY A 77 6.65 3.14 3.85
N ALA A 78 6.35 2.69 2.64
CA ALA A 78 5.07 2.80 1.98
C ALA A 78 4.26 1.50 2.13
N ALA A 79 3.27 1.48 3.01
CA ALA A 79 2.26 0.42 2.98
C ALA A 79 1.17 0.77 1.95
N VAL A 80 0.75 -0.20 1.13
CA VAL A 80 -0.22 0.01 0.06
C VAL A 80 -1.36 -0.99 0.18
N ILE A 81 -2.60 -0.49 0.20
CA ILE A 81 -3.83 -1.29 0.21
C ILE A 81 -4.66 -0.91 -1.02
N ILE A 82 -5.13 -1.91 -1.74
CA ILE A 82 -5.85 -1.79 -3.00
C ILE A 82 -7.25 -2.38 -2.84
N GLY A 83 -8.26 -1.72 -3.38
CA GLY A 83 -9.64 -2.21 -3.39
C GLY A 83 -10.45 -1.65 -4.54
N HIS A 84 -11.52 -2.32 -4.90
CA HIS A 84 -12.40 -1.90 -5.99
C HIS A 84 -13.34 -0.77 -5.55
N ASN A 85 -13.61 0.17 -6.47
CA ASN A 85 -14.65 1.18 -6.31
C ASN A 85 -16.02 0.57 -6.63
N ASP A 86 -16.14 -0.04 -7.81
CA ASP A 86 -17.30 -0.81 -8.25
C ASP A 86 -16.85 -2.10 -8.93
N THR A 87 -17.76 -3.07 -8.96
CA THR A 87 -17.60 -4.31 -9.74
C THR A 87 -18.85 -4.55 -10.57
N ARG A 88 -18.82 -5.55 -11.45
CA ARG A 88 -20.04 -6.01 -12.16
C ARG A 88 -21.18 -6.46 -11.23
N PHE A 89 -20.89 -6.67 -9.95
CA PHE A 89 -21.85 -7.07 -8.92
C PHE A 89 -22.38 -5.87 -8.11
N GLY A 90 -21.95 -4.65 -8.44
CA GLY A 90 -22.34 -3.42 -7.77
C GLY A 90 -21.19 -2.80 -6.95
N LYS A 91 -21.58 -2.00 -5.95
CA LYS A 91 -20.67 -1.23 -5.10
C LYS A 91 -19.67 -2.14 -4.39
N ALA A 92 -18.42 -1.71 -4.34
CA ALA A 92 -17.32 -2.45 -3.74
C ALA A 92 -16.73 -1.75 -2.52
N VAL A 93 -15.70 -2.36 -1.92
CA VAL A 93 -15.12 -1.95 -0.63
C VAL A 93 -14.71 -0.47 -0.58
N PHE A 94 -14.25 0.10 -1.68
CA PHE A 94 -13.77 1.48 -1.76
C PHE A 94 -14.67 2.39 -2.60
N HIS A 95 -15.92 2.01 -2.84
CA HIS A 95 -16.92 2.83 -3.56
C HIS A 95 -17.01 4.29 -3.06
N ASP A 96 -16.93 4.46 -1.74
CA ASP A 96 -17.06 5.76 -1.08
C ASP A 96 -15.70 6.38 -0.71
N LEU A 97 -14.58 5.84 -1.21
CA LEU A 97 -13.24 6.31 -0.86
C LEU A 97 -13.02 7.78 -1.23
N LYS A 98 -13.63 8.26 -2.31
CA LYS A 98 -13.63 9.69 -2.73
C LYS A 98 -14.26 10.66 -1.71
N LYS A 99 -15.05 10.15 -0.76
CA LYS A 99 -15.66 10.97 0.30
C LYS A 99 -14.73 11.15 1.50
N VAL A 100 -13.61 10.43 1.55
CA VAL A 100 -12.61 10.56 2.61
C VAL A 100 -11.92 11.92 2.51
N ARG A 101 -11.77 12.60 3.65
CA ARG A 101 -11.13 13.92 3.72
C ARG A 101 -9.83 13.86 4.51
N ALA A 102 -8.95 14.82 4.27
CA ALA A 102 -7.82 15.08 5.16
C ALA A 102 -8.33 15.22 6.59
N GLY A 103 -7.64 14.57 7.52
CA GLY A 103 -8.10 14.45 8.88
C GLY A 103 -9.03 13.26 9.15
N ALA A 104 -9.36 12.40 8.20
CA ALA A 104 -10.05 11.14 8.54
C ALA A 104 -9.09 10.14 9.18
N ASP A 105 -9.63 9.24 10.01
CA ASP A 105 -8.86 8.16 10.63
C ASP A 105 -9.02 6.85 9.83
N ILE A 106 -7.90 6.14 9.68
CA ILE A 106 -7.85 4.79 9.11
C ILE A 106 -7.20 3.89 10.16
N ALA A 107 -7.73 2.70 10.38
CA ALA A 107 -7.13 1.71 11.26
C ALA A 107 -6.82 0.42 10.48
N VAL A 108 -5.61 -0.10 10.68
CA VAL A 108 -5.18 -1.38 10.11
C VAL A 108 -4.78 -2.30 11.25
N ARG A 109 -5.41 -3.48 11.32
CA ARG A 109 -5.14 -4.50 12.33
C ARG A 109 -4.33 -5.64 11.71
N ASP A 110 -3.31 -6.09 12.44
CA ASP A 110 -2.48 -7.22 12.06
C ASP A 110 -3.00 -8.55 12.60
N SER A 111 -2.39 -9.65 12.13
CA SER A 111 -2.75 -11.01 12.51
C SER A 111 -2.47 -11.34 13.98
N ARG A 112 -1.75 -10.48 14.71
CA ARG A 112 -1.52 -10.60 16.16
C ARG A 112 -2.47 -9.71 16.98
N GLY A 113 -3.41 -9.03 16.32
CA GLY A 113 -4.40 -8.16 16.95
C GLY A 113 -3.93 -6.73 17.21
N LYS A 114 -2.68 -6.38 16.90
CA LYS A 114 -2.20 -5.00 17.04
C LYS A 114 -2.83 -4.14 15.95
N THR A 115 -3.28 -2.94 16.35
CA THR A 115 -3.90 -1.98 15.44
C THR A 115 -3.01 -0.75 15.30
N VAL A 116 -2.70 -0.38 14.06
CA VAL A 116 -2.01 0.87 13.72
C VAL A 116 -3.05 1.86 13.20
N ARG A 117 -3.00 3.09 13.70
CA ARG A 117 -3.89 4.18 13.28
C ARG A 117 -3.12 5.15 12.39
N PHE A 118 -3.79 5.60 11.34
CA PHE A 118 -3.27 6.55 10.37
C PHE A 118 -4.23 7.74 10.29
N ARG A 119 -3.68 8.93 10.03
CA ARG A 119 -4.43 10.14 9.69
C ARG A 119 -4.31 10.37 8.18
N VAL A 120 -5.44 10.58 7.51
CA VAL A 120 -5.43 11.01 6.12
C VAL A 120 -4.83 12.41 6.03
N THR A 121 -3.87 12.54 5.13
CA THR A 121 -3.12 13.77 4.86
C THR A 121 -3.56 14.43 3.55
N GLY A 122 -4.10 13.67 2.61
CA GLY A 122 -4.62 14.18 1.34
C GLY A 122 -5.12 13.08 0.42
N THR A 123 -5.67 13.50 -0.72
CA THR A 123 -6.15 12.63 -1.79
C THR A 123 -5.67 13.16 -3.13
N GLU A 124 -5.44 12.28 -4.09
CA GLU A 124 -5.02 12.63 -5.45
C GLU A 124 -5.70 11.69 -6.43
N THR A 125 -6.34 12.25 -7.46
CA THR A 125 -6.85 11.49 -8.60
C THR A 125 -5.83 11.63 -9.72
N VAL A 126 -5.38 10.50 -10.27
CA VAL A 126 -4.37 10.44 -11.33
C VAL A 126 -4.89 9.64 -12.50
N ASP A 127 -4.59 10.09 -13.72
CA ASP A 127 -4.79 9.29 -14.92
C ASP A 127 -3.95 8.01 -14.81
N LYS A 128 -4.51 6.86 -15.22
CA LYS A 128 -3.80 5.58 -15.19
C LYS A 128 -2.50 5.59 -15.98
N GLN A 129 -2.42 6.32 -17.08
CA GLN A 129 -1.21 6.45 -17.90
C GLN A 129 -0.13 7.31 -17.23
N ALA A 130 -0.54 8.13 -16.26
CA ALA A 130 0.35 8.99 -15.48
C ALA A 130 0.48 8.53 -14.02
N PHE A 131 0.18 7.25 -13.73
CA PHE A 131 0.20 6.75 -12.37
C PHE A 131 1.57 6.96 -11.71
N PRO A 132 1.67 7.69 -10.58
CA PRO A 132 2.94 8.10 -10.02
C PRO A 132 3.56 6.98 -9.20
N THR A 133 4.07 5.94 -9.89
CA THR A 133 4.61 4.71 -9.32
C THR A 133 5.61 4.99 -8.19
N ASP A 134 6.56 5.91 -8.37
CA ASP A 134 7.55 6.24 -7.35
C ASP A 134 6.93 6.93 -6.12
N LYS A 135 5.95 7.80 -6.32
CA LYS A 135 5.22 8.44 -5.22
C LYS A 135 4.38 7.44 -4.45
N VAL A 136 3.89 6.38 -5.11
CA VAL A 136 3.01 5.38 -4.51
C VAL A 136 3.79 4.24 -3.86
N TYR A 137 4.68 3.60 -4.61
CA TYR A 137 5.42 2.42 -4.16
C TYR A 137 6.83 2.74 -3.67
N GLY A 138 7.35 3.93 -3.99
CA GLY A 138 8.70 4.31 -3.61
C GLY A 138 8.90 4.45 -2.10
N SER A 139 10.16 4.34 -1.70
CA SER A 139 10.58 4.43 -0.31
C SER A 139 10.30 5.80 0.27
N THR A 140 9.84 5.81 1.52
CA THR A 140 9.66 7.04 2.32
C THR A 140 10.26 6.83 3.70
N GLY A 141 10.79 7.90 4.31
CA GLY A 141 11.27 7.88 5.69
C GLY A 141 10.15 7.82 6.74
N SER A 142 8.91 8.11 6.32
CA SER A 142 7.70 8.09 7.17
C SER A 142 7.06 6.70 7.24
N ARG A 143 6.13 6.51 8.19
CA ARG A 143 5.26 5.33 8.27
C ARG A 143 3.98 5.61 7.48
N ALA A 144 4.07 5.53 6.15
CA ALA A 144 3.01 5.95 5.25
C ALA A 144 2.05 4.80 4.92
N LEU A 145 0.79 5.13 4.75
CA LEU A 145 -0.24 4.27 4.20
C LEU A 145 -0.83 4.94 2.95
N ARG A 146 -1.00 4.15 1.90
CA ARG A 146 -1.68 4.56 0.67
C ARG A 146 -2.83 3.61 0.40
N LEU A 147 -4.03 4.17 0.27
CA LEU A 147 -5.19 3.42 -0.23
C LEU A 147 -5.37 3.76 -1.69
N ILE A 148 -5.54 2.76 -2.53
CA ILE A 148 -5.71 2.92 -3.97
C ILE A 148 -7.02 2.26 -4.35
N THR A 149 -7.81 2.98 -5.13
CA THR A 149 -8.94 2.41 -5.84
C THR A 149 -8.92 2.89 -7.28
N CYS A 150 -9.39 2.04 -8.19
CA CYS A 150 -9.71 2.49 -9.54
C CYS A 150 -10.87 3.49 -9.41
N ASP A 151 -10.66 4.75 -9.76
CA ASP A 151 -11.72 5.75 -9.76
C ASP A 151 -12.53 5.61 -11.05
N GLY A 152 -13.84 5.71 -10.91
CA GLY A 152 -14.79 5.45 -11.98
C GLY A 152 -15.03 6.69 -12.82
N ALA A 153 -14.34 6.77 -13.95
CA ALA A 153 -14.94 7.11 -15.25
C ALA A 153 -14.43 6.07 -16.24
N PHE A 154 -15.32 5.49 -17.04
CA PHE A 154 -14.90 4.62 -18.13
C PHE A 154 -14.63 5.49 -19.35
N ASP A 155 -13.54 5.26 -20.07
CA ASP A 155 -13.36 5.85 -21.40
C ASP A 155 -14.50 5.38 -22.34
N ALA A 156 -14.56 5.94 -23.55
CA ALA A 156 -15.57 5.56 -24.54
C ALA A 156 -15.52 4.06 -24.93
N GLN A 157 -14.47 3.34 -24.50
CA GLN A 157 -14.21 1.92 -24.71
C GLN A 157 -14.52 1.07 -23.46
N GLY A 158 -14.92 1.66 -22.34
CA GLY A 158 -15.26 0.93 -21.12
C GLY A 158 -14.07 0.67 -20.17
N HIS A 159 -12.96 1.41 -20.26
CA HIS A 159 -11.83 1.28 -19.33
C HIS A 159 -11.83 2.34 -18.25
N PRO A 160 -11.66 1.99 -16.96
CA PRO A 160 -11.54 3.00 -15.91
C PRO A 160 -10.32 3.88 -16.20
N VAL A 161 -10.47 5.20 -16.27
CA VAL A 161 -9.41 6.13 -16.71
C VAL A 161 -8.53 6.66 -15.58
N ASP A 162 -9.06 6.66 -14.36
CA ASP A 162 -8.39 7.29 -13.21
C ASP A 162 -8.16 6.30 -12.07
N ASN A 163 -7.16 6.61 -11.24
CA ASN A 163 -6.95 6.01 -9.93
C ASN A 163 -7.07 7.10 -8.87
N LEU A 164 -7.85 6.84 -7.82
CA LEU A 164 -7.87 7.65 -6.62
C LEU A 164 -6.88 7.08 -5.61
N ILE A 165 -5.97 7.92 -5.14
CA ILE A 165 -4.98 7.61 -4.11
C ILE A 165 -5.30 8.44 -2.87
N VAL A 166 -5.49 7.77 -1.74
CA VAL A 166 -5.58 8.41 -0.42
C VAL A 166 -4.23 8.25 0.28
N TYR A 167 -3.64 9.37 0.70
CA TYR A 167 -2.39 9.41 1.44
C TYR A 167 -2.65 9.56 2.93
N ALA A 168 -2.02 8.72 3.75
CA ALA A 168 -2.12 8.78 5.20
C ALA A 168 -0.78 8.49 5.87
N THR A 169 -0.61 9.00 7.09
CA THR A 169 0.60 8.77 7.91
C THR A 169 0.22 8.22 9.26
N ALA A 170 1.03 7.29 9.79
CA ALA A 170 0.80 6.73 11.12
C ALA A 170 0.85 7.84 12.18
N ARG A 171 0.02 7.70 13.20
CA ARG A 171 -0.01 8.58 14.38
C ARG A 171 0.75 7.95 15.54
#